data_AF-A0A5K1AIH9-F1
#
_entry.id   AF-A0A5K1AIH9-F1
#
_cell.length_a   1.000
_cell.length_b   1.000
_cell.length_c   1.000
_cell.angle_alpha   90.00
_cell.angle_beta   90.00
_cell.angle_gamma   90.00
#
_symmetry.space_group_name_H-M   'P 1'
#
loop_
_entity.id
_entity.type
_entity.pdbx_description
1 polymer ?
#
loop_
_entity_poly.entity_id
_entity_poly.type
_entity_poly.pdbx_seq_one_letter_code
_entity_poly.pdbx_strand_id
1 'polypeptide(L)'
;DYAYPRPVALAVAQFIMAIGHFSVAMAWPGAMYISTLLIGLGYGAHWSIVPAAASELFGLKSFGALYNFLTVANPVGSLIFSGLIASTIYDYEAEKQAHMHHHHRGSSRSLEKVFLDALNLEDSLKCEGAICFFLTSVIMSGLCIVALFLSMILVYRTKIVYSNLYGKSHS
;
A
#
# COMPACT_ATOMS: atom_id res chain seq x y z
N ASP A 1 -31.31 -16.72 -1.72
CA ASP A 1 -30.55 -15.45 -1.67
C ASP A 1 -29.09 -15.67 -2.00
N TYR A 2 -28.59 -15.03 -3.07
CA TYR A 2 -27.17 -15.07 -3.45
C TYR A 2 -26.37 -14.20 -2.48
N ALA A 3 -26.09 -14.69 -1.27
CA ALA A 3 -25.18 -14.04 -0.35
C ALA A 3 -23.75 -14.20 -0.87
N TYR A 4 -23.24 -13.20 -1.58
CA TYR A 4 -21.83 -13.17 -2.00
C TYR A 4 -20.93 -13.20 -0.75
N PRO A 5 -19.96 -14.13 -0.66
CA PRO A 5 -19.07 -14.19 0.48
C PRO A 5 -18.31 -12.87 0.62
N ARG A 6 -18.28 -12.27 1.82
CA ARG A 6 -17.46 -11.08 2.12
C ARG A 6 -16.00 -11.17 1.64
N PRO A 7 -15.34 -12.35 1.63
CA PRO A 7 -14.02 -12.50 1.04
C PRO A 7 -13.92 -12.17 -0.46
N VAL A 8 -15.03 -12.28 -1.23
CA VAL A 8 -15.06 -11.87 -2.64
C VAL A 8 -14.99 -10.34 -2.75
N ALA A 9 -15.73 -9.61 -1.92
CA ALA A 9 -15.66 -8.14 -1.89
C ALA A 9 -14.26 -7.67 -1.44
N LEU A 10 -13.63 -8.39 -0.50
CA LEU A 10 -12.26 -8.12 -0.09
C LEU A 10 -11.27 -8.34 -1.24
N ALA A 11 -11.41 -9.41 -2.02
CA ALA A 11 -10.56 -9.68 -3.19
C ALA A 11 -10.71 -8.61 -4.27
N VAL A 12 -11.93 -8.13 -4.53
CA VAL A 12 -12.19 -7.00 -5.46
C VAL A 12 -11.52 -5.72 -4.95
N ALA A 13 -11.62 -5.43 -3.65
CA ALA A 13 -10.94 -4.28 -3.06
C ALA A 13 -9.41 -4.37 -3.19
N GLN A 14 -8.81 -5.55 -2.99
CA GLN A 14 -7.38 -5.77 -3.21
C GLN A 14 -6.98 -5.55 -4.67
N PHE A 15 -7.81 -6.00 -5.61
CA PHE A 15 -7.56 -5.79 -7.04
C PHE A 15 -7.55 -4.31 -7.41
N ILE A 16 -8.52 -3.54 -6.90
CA ILE A 16 -8.60 -2.09 -7.12
C ILE A 16 -7.36 -1.38 -6.57
N MET A 17 -6.90 -1.75 -5.35
CA MET A 17 -5.68 -1.18 -4.79
C MET A 17 -4.42 -1.55 -5.59
N ALA A 18 -4.33 -2.78 -6.10
CA ALA A 18 -3.21 -3.20 -6.93
C ALA A 18 -3.09 -2.36 -8.21
N ILE A 19 -4.23 -2.04 -8.86
CA ILE A 19 -4.29 -1.13 -10.01
C ILE A 19 -3.85 0.28 -9.60
N GLY A 20 -4.31 0.77 -8.45
CA GLY A 20 -3.91 2.08 -7.92
C GLY A 20 -2.41 2.20 -7.68
N HIS A 21 -1.78 1.19 -7.07
CA HIS A 21 -0.32 1.18 -6.88
C HIS A 21 0.44 1.04 -8.20
N PHE A 22 -0.07 0.28 -9.15
CA PHE A 22 0.54 0.14 -10.47
C PHE A 22 0.45 1.43 -11.28
N SER A 23 -0.67 2.18 -11.18
CA SER A 23 -0.81 3.48 -11.84
C SER A 23 0.09 4.56 -11.23
N VAL A 24 0.37 4.51 -9.92
CA VAL A 24 1.44 5.32 -9.32
C VAL A 24 2.74 5.04 -10.05
N ALA A 25 3.16 3.77 -10.14
CA ALA A 25 4.45 3.38 -10.74
C ALA A 25 4.64 3.87 -12.20
N MET A 26 3.58 3.95 -13.01
CA MET A 26 3.70 4.47 -14.39
C MET A 26 4.00 5.96 -14.48
N ALA A 27 3.76 6.74 -13.42
CA ALA A 27 4.06 8.16 -13.32
C ALA A 27 3.51 9.05 -14.46
N TRP A 28 2.35 8.70 -15.01
CA TRP A 28 1.71 9.52 -16.05
C TRP A 28 1.13 10.83 -15.49
N PRO A 29 0.97 11.88 -16.33
CA PRO A 29 0.31 13.12 -15.93
C PRO A 29 -1.10 12.83 -15.38
N GLY A 30 -1.37 13.23 -14.13
CA GLY A 30 -2.65 12.97 -13.46
C GLY A 30 -2.83 11.57 -12.86
N ALA A 31 -1.86 10.66 -13.02
CA ALA A 31 -1.92 9.32 -12.46
C ALA A 31 -2.05 9.32 -10.92
N MET A 32 -1.41 10.29 -10.26
CA MET A 32 -1.49 10.47 -8.80
C MET A 32 -2.91 10.72 -8.29
N TYR A 33 -3.74 11.43 -9.06
CA TYR A 33 -5.14 11.69 -8.65
C TYR A 33 -5.97 10.42 -8.74
N ILE A 34 -5.85 9.72 -9.86
CA ILE A 34 -6.56 8.46 -10.10
C ILE A 34 -6.10 7.37 -9.12
N SER A 35 -4.80 7.26 -8.88
CA SER A 35 -4.26 6.26 -7.95
C SER A 35 -4.71 6.51 -6.52
N THR A 36 -4.66 7.75 -6.03
CA THR A 36 -5.10 8.10 -4.68
C THR A 36 -6.57 7.76 -4.48
N LEU A 37 -7.42 8.04 -5.49
CA LEU A 37 -8.83 7.68 -5.45
C LEU A 37 -9.03 6.15 -5.36
N LEU A 38 -8.35 5.38 -6.23
CA LEU A 38 -8.47 3.93 -6.27
C LEU A 38 -7.95 3.28 -4.97
N ILE A 39 -6.77 3.71 -4.50
CA ILE A 39 -6.17 3.22 -3.25
C ILE A 39 -7.08 3.58 -2.07
N GLY A 40 -7.56 4.82 -1.99
CA GLY A 40 -8.45 5.27 -0.91
C GLY A 40 -9.76 4.47 -0.84
N LEU A 41 -10.43 4.26 -1.98
CA LEU A 41 -11.65 3.46 -2.04
C LEU A 41 -11.41 2.00 -1.65
N GLY A 42 -10.38 1.37 -2.22
CA GLY A 42 -10.05 -0.02 -1.94
C GLY A 42 -9.61 -0.24 -0.48
N TYR A 43 -8.82 0.68 0.06
CA TYR A 43 -8.36 0.65 1.44
C TYR A 43 -9.53 0.84 2.42
N GLY A 44 -10.41 1.80 2.16
CA GLY A 44 -11.62 2.01 2.97
C GLY A 44 -12.53 0.78 2.98
N ALA A 45 -12.75 0.15 1.82
CA ALA A 45 -13.49 -1.09 1.71
C ALA A 45 -12.81 -2.24 2.48
N HIS A 46 -11.49 -2.38 2.37
CA HIS A 46 -10.71 -3.37 3.11
C HIS A 46 -10.93 -3.24 4.63
N TRP A 47 -10.74 -2.06 5.21
CA TRP A 47 -10.89 -1.84 6.65
C TRP A 47 -12.33 -1.97 7.16
N SER A 48 -13.32 -1.80 6.29
CA SER A 48 -14.72 -2.02 6.64
C SER A 48 -15.08 -3.51 6.65
N ILE A 49 -14.52 -4.29 5.72
CA ILE A 49 -14.86 -5.71 5.53
C ILE A 49 -14.11 -6.62 6.49
N VAL A 50 -12.83 -6.34 6.77
CA VAL A 50 -11.94 -7.20 7.59
C VAL A 50 -12.49 -7.49 8.99
N PRO A 51 -12.96 -6.49 9.78
CA PRO A 51 -13.52 -6.74 11.11
C PRO A 51 -14.75 -7.66 11.04
N ALA A 52 -15.62 -7.46 10.06
CA ALA A 52 -16.83 -8.25 9.90
C ALA A 52 -16.53 -9.68 9.41
N ALA A 53 -15.56 -9.84 8.51
CA ALA A 53 -15.13 -11.17 8.07
C ALA A 53 -14.44 -11.93 9.22
N ALA A 54 -13.63 -11.27 10.02
CA ALA A 54 -12.97 -11.88 11.18
C ALA A 54 -13.97 -12.32 12.26
N SER A 55 -15.02 -11.55 12.53
CA SER A 55 -16.05 -11.94 13.51
C SER A 55 -16.90 -13.11 13.03
N GLU A 56 -17.13 -13.24 11.72
CA GLU A 56 -17.82 -14.38 11.11
C GLU A 56 -16.94 -15.65 11.13
N LEU A 57 -15.65 -15.54 10.85
CA LEU A 57 -14.71 -16.67 10.77
C LEU A 57 -14.30 -17.22 12.15
N PHE A 58 -14.02 -16.33 13.10
CA PHE A 58 -13.44 -16.70 14.40
C PHE A 58 -14.40 -16.54 15.57
N GLY A 59 -15.58 -15.99 15.32
CA GLY A 59 -16.58 -15.71 16.35
C GLY A 59 -16.22 -14.50 17.23
N LEU A 60 -17.14 -14.15 18.13
CA LEU A 60 -17.04 -12.92 18.93
C LEU A 60 -16.34 -13.10 20.28
N LYS A 61 -16.12 -14.33 20.73
CA LYS A 61 -15.64 -14.64 22.10
C LYS A 61 -14.30 -13.98 22.45
N SER A 62 -13.40 -13.84 21.47
CA SER A 62 -12.10 -13.16 21.64
C SER A 62 -11.78 -12.23 20.48
N PHE A 63 -12.81 -11.60 19.90
CA PHE A 63 -12.67 -10.76 18.71
C PHE A 63 -11.72 -9.58 18.93
N GLY A 64 -11.80 -8.92 20.09
CA GLY A 64 -10.93 -7.78 20.40
C GLY A 64 -9.44 -8.15 20.41
N ALA A 65 -9.06 -9.31 20.94
CA ALA A 65 -7.67 -9.77 20.93
C ALA A 65 -7.19 -10.10 19.51
N LEU A 66 -8.01 -10.81 18.74
CA LEU A 66 -7.70 -11.15 17.36
C LEU A 66 -7.56 -9.90 16.48
N TYR A 67 -8.48 -8.94 16.61
CA TYR A 67 -8.46 -7.72 15.81
C TYR A 67 -7.25 -6.84 16.17
N ASN A 68 -6.89 -6.74 17.46
CA ASN A 68 -5.66 -6.06 17.85
C ASN A 68 -4.40 -6.73 17.27
N PHE A 69 -4.36 -8.06 17.18
CA PHE A 69 -3.25 -8.74 16.51
C PHE A 69 -3.19 -8.40 15.01
N LEU A 70 -4.34 -8.30 14.34
CA LEU A 70 -4.40 -7.87 12.94
C LEU A 70 -3.91 -6.43 12.77
N THR A 71 -4.28 -5.51 13.67
CA THR A 71 -3.89 -4.09 13.56
C THR A 71 -2.42 -3.85 13.86
N VAL A 72 -1.73 -4.73 14.61
CA VAL A 72 -0.27 -4.71 14.80
C VAL A 72 0.49 -4.83 13.48
N ALA A 73 -0.12 -5.41 12.44
CA ALA A 73 0.49 -5.44 11.11
C ALA A 73 0.71 -4.04 10.52
N ASN A 74 -0.11 -3.03 10.87
CA ASN A 74 0.04 -1.66 10.37
C ASN A 74 1.34 -0.98 10.79
N PRO A 75 1.67 -0.87 12.11
CA PRO A 75 2.93 -0.26 12.52
C PRO A 75 4.13 -1.08 12.04
N VAL A 76 4.05 -2.42 12.04
CA VAL A 76 5.14 -3.28 11.51
C VAL A 76 5.37 -3.02 10.02
N GLY A 77 4.30 -2.98 9.23
CA GLY A 77 4.37 -2.67 7.80
C GLY A 77 4.90 -1.27 7.54
N SER A 78 4.42 -0.26 8.27
CA SER A 78 4.91 1.11 8.14
C SER A 78 6.41 1.23 8.44
N LEU A 79 6.89 0.58 9.50
CA LEU A 79 8.32 0.58 9.84
C LEU A 79 9.17 -0.07 8.74
N ILE A 80 8.74 -1.20 8.18
CA ILE A 80 9.49 -1.91 7.14
C ILE A 80 9.42 -1.16 5.81
N PHE A 81 8.23 -0.87 5.31
CA PHE A 81 8.05 -0.33 3.96
C PHE A 81 8.34 1.17 3.88
N SER A 82 7.88 1.96 4.85
CA SER A 82 8.13 3.41 4.86
C SER A 82 9.46 3.73 5.54
N GLY A 83 9.71 3.13 6.70
CA GLY A 83 10.84 3.47 7.55
C GLY A 83 12.19 2.91 7.07
N LEU A 84 12.22 1.71 6.50
CA LEU A 84 13.47 1.08 6.03
C LEU A 84 13.59 1.11 4.51
N ILE A 85 12.56 0.69 3.78
CA ILE A 85 12.66 0.56 2.31
C ILE A 85 12.56 1.93 1.64
N ALA A 86 11.49 2.69 1.88
CA ALA A 86 11.27 3.96 1.20
C ALA A 86 12.34 5.01 1.55
N SER A 87 12.73 5.11 2.80
CA SER A 87 13.79 6.03 3.25
C SER A 87 15.13 5.73 2.59
N THR A 88 15.61 4.49 2.62
CA THR A 88 16.92 4.12 2.06
C THR A 88 16.98 4.34 0.55
N ILE A 89 15.91 4.02 -0.17
CA ILE A 89 15.79 4.29 -1.61
C ILE A 89 15.74 5.79 -1.89
N TYR A 90 14.97 6.55 -1.11
CA TYR A 90 14.85 7.99 -1.29
C TYR A 90 16.20 8.67 -1.05
N ASP A 91 16.88 8.35 0.04
CA ASP A 91 18.17 8.94 0.39
C ASP A 91 19.24 8.59 -0.67
N TYR A 92 19.28 7.33 -1.12
CA TYR A 92 20.20 6.89 -2.18
C TYR A 92 19.99 7.64 -3.51
N GLU A 93 18.74 7.77 -3.96
CA GLU A 93 18.45 8.49 -5.21
C GLU A 93 18.57 10.02 -5.05
N ALA A 94 18.28 10.57 -3.87
CA ALA A 94 18.46 11.99 -3.56
C ALA A 94 19.95 12.37 -3.59
N GLU A 95 20.83 11.55 -3.00
CA GLU A 95 22.28 11.77 -3.01
C GLU A 95 22.83 11.72 -4.44
N LYS A 96 22.41 10.71 -5.21
CA LYS A 96 22.78 10.57 -6.62
C LYS A 96 22.36 11.77 -7.46
N GLN A 97 21.15 12.30 -7.26
CA GLN A 97 20.67 13.51 -7.95
C GLN A 97 21.45 14.76 -7.51
N ALA A 98 21.76 14.89 -6.21
CA ALA A 98 22.55 16.00 -5.68
C ALA A 98 23.95 16.08 -6.31
N HIS A 99 24.63 14.95 -6.48
CA HIS A 99 25.94 14.89 -7.14
C HIS A 99 25.88 15.32 -8.62
N MET A 100 24.85 14.90 -9.35
CA MET A 100 24.67 15.28 -10.77
C MET A 100 24.38 16.78 -10.92
N HIS A 101 23.57 17.37 -10.02
CA HIS A 101 23.28 18.80 -10.01
C HIS A 101 24.51 19.65 -9.64
N HIS A 102 25.39 19.16 -8.77
CA HIS A 102 26.63 19.85 -8.41
C HIS A 102 27.56 20.07 -9.61
N HIS A 103 27.61 19.12 -10.56
CA HIS A 103 28.47 19.22 -11.74
C HIS A 103 28.00 20.28 -12.75
N HIS A 104 26.71 20.66 -12.72
CA HIS A 104 26.12 21.67 -13.61
C HIS A 104 26.07 23.08 -12.98
N ARG A 105 26.41 23.21 -11.69
CA ARG A 105 26.32 24.44 -10.91
C ARG A 105 27.69 25.06 -10.60
N GLY A 106 28.65 24.89 -11.49
CA GLY A 106 30.00 25.46 -11.39
C GLY A 106 30.13 26.96 -11.69
N SER A 107 29.06 27.77 -11.74
CA SER A 107 29.20 29.18 -12.17
C SER A 107 28.35 30.26 -11.48
N SER A 108 27.56 29.98 -10.43
CA SER A 108 26.89 31.07 -9.67
C SER A 108 26.54 30.65 -8.24
N ARG A 109 27.48 30.85 -7.30
CA ARG A 109 27.16 30.87 -5.87
C ARG A 109 26.51 32.23 -5.56
N SER A 110 25.19 32.29 -5.63
CA SER A 110 24.41 33.42 -5.13
C SER A 110 24.62 33.57 -3.61
N LEU A 111 24.85 34.81 -3.15
CA LEU A 111 24.95 35.21 -1.74
C LEU A 111 23.75 34.73 -0.90
N GLU A 112 22.59 34.59 -1.53
CA GLU A 112 21.34 34.10 -0.93
C GLU A 112 21.46 32.66 -0.42
N LYS A 113 22.16 31.79 -1.15
CA LYS A 113 22.38 30.40 -0.74
C LYS A 113 23.36 30.28 0.42
N VAL A 114 24.36 31.17 0.51
CA VAL A 114 25.28 31.22 1.67
C VAL A 114 24.54 31.67 2.93
N PHE A 115 23.60 32.62 2.79
CA PHE A 115 22.79 33.10 3.90
C PHE A 115 21.81 32.04 4.44
N LEU A 116 21.20 31.25 3.55
CA LEU A 116 20.33 30.12 3.90
C LEU A 116 21.10 28.96 4.58
N ASP A 117 22.31 28.66 4.10
CA ASP A 117 23.22 27.65 4.67
C ASP A 117 23.68 28.05 6.08
N ALA A 118 23.98 29.34 6.30
CA ALA A 118 24.29 29.90 7.62
C ALA A 118 23.11 29.87 8.61
N LEU A 119 21.88 29.70 8.12
CA LEU A 119 20.65 29.57 8.90
C LEU A 119 20.29 28.10 9.24
N ASN A 120 21.11 27.12 8.84
CA ASN A 120 20.80 25.67 8.91
C ASN A 120 19.44 25.29 8.28
N LEU A 121 18.96 26.09 7.32
CA LEU A 121 17.88 25.67 6.43
C LEU A 121 18.54 24.86 5.31
N GLU A 122 18.98 23.66 5.66
CA GLU A 122 19.59 22.69 4.76
C GLU A 122 18.74 22.59 3.49
N ASP A 123 19.34 22.77 2.31
CA ASP A 123 18.73 22.36 1.04
C ASP A 123 18.53 20.84 1.17
N SER A 124 17.39 20.43 1.72
CA SER A 124 17.08 19.02 1.99
C SER A 124 17.34 18.22 0.73
N LEU A 125 18.15 17.17 0.85
CA LEU A 125 18.34 16.17 -0.19
C LEU A 125 16.94 15.71 -0.63
N LYS A 126 16.53 16.12 -1.82
CA LYS A 126 15.23 15.81 -2.38
C LYS A 126 15.39 14.93 -3.60
N CYS A 127 14.61 13.85 -3.63
CA CYS A 127 14.49 13.01 -4.79
C CYS A 127 13.25 13.44 -5.58
N GLU A 128 13.45 13.89 -6.82
CA GLU A 128 12.35 14.21 -7.73
C GLU A 128 12.16 13.12 -8.79
N GLY A 129 10.89 12.93 -9.18
CA GLY A 129 10.50 12.06 -10.27
C GLY A 129 9.99 10.68 -9.86
N ALA A 130 9.65 9.89 -10.89
CA ALA A 130 9.06 8.56 -10.74
C ALA A 130 9.98 7.56 -10.02
N ILE A 131 11.29 7.73 -10.19
CA ILE A 131 12.31 6.80 -9.72
C ILE A 131 12.26 6.62 -8.19
N CYS A 132 11.91 7.68 -7.46
CA CYS A 132 11.90 7.71 -6.00
C CYS A 132 10.78 6.84 -5.39
N PHE A 133 9.65 6.70 -6.09
CA PHE A 133 8.47 5.97 -5.59
C PHE A 133 8.14 4.71 -6.39
N PHE A 134 8.77 4.51 -7.56
CA PHE A 134 8.46 3.40 -8.46
C PHE A 134 8.61 2.05 -7.74
N LEU A 135 9.76 1.83 -7.11
CA LEU A 135 10.10 0.56 -6.49
C LEU A 135 9.17 0.26 -5.30
N THR A 136 8.89 1.25 -4.46
CA THR A 136 7.96 1.09 -3.32
C THR A 136 6.55 0.78 -3.80
N SER A 137 6.09 1.45 -4.86
CA SER A 137 4.77 1.21 -5.46
C SER A 137 4.64 -0.17 -6.09
N VAL A 138 5.70 -0.67 -6.75
CA VAL A 138 5.75 -2.04 -7.30
C VAL A 138 5.70 -3.09 -6.19
N ILE A 139 6.46 -2.89 -5.11
CA ILE A 139 6.43 -3.80 -3.95
C ILE A 139 5.02 -3.86 -3.35
N MET A 140 4.38 -2.71 -3.13
CA MET A 140 3.02 -2.65 -2.58
C MET A 140 1.99 -3.29 -3.50
N SER A 141 2.10 -3.05 -4.82
CA SER A 141 1.24 -3.73 -5.81
C SER A 141 1.40 -5.25 -5.76
N GLY A 142 2.65 -5.74 -5.65
CA GLY A 142 2.93 -7.17 -5.48
C GLY A 142 2.28 -7.76 -4.22
N LEU A 143 2.34 -7.05 -3.10
CA LEU A 143 1.67 -7.47 -1.86
C LEU A 143 0.14 -7.52 -2.01
N CYS A 144 -0.46 -6.55 -2.70
CA CYS A 144 -1.89 -6.58 -3.02
C CYS A 144 -2.28 -7.79 -3.88
N ILE A 145 -1.44 -8.19 -4.85
CA ILE A 145 -1.66 -9.39 -5.67
C ILE A 145 -1.59 -10.66 -4.81
N VAL A 146 -0.61 -10.76 -3.92
CA VAL A 146 -0.51 -11.89 -2.97
C VAL A 146 -1.76 -11.93 -2.07
N ALA A 147 -2.20 -10.79 -1.55
CA ALA A 147 -3.41 -10.68 -0.73
C ALA A 147 -4.67 -11.10 -1.51
N LEU A 148 -4.78 -10.72 -2.79
CA LEU A 148 -5.85 -11.15 -3.69
C LEU A 148 -5.85 -12.67 -3.84
N PHE A 149 -4.69 -13.28 -4.08
CA PHE A 149 -4.57 -14.73 -4.24
C PHE A 149 -4.95 -15.48 -2.95
N LEU A 150 -4.47 -15.01 -1.79
CA LEU A 150 -4.86 -15.56 -0.49
C LEU A 150 -6.36 -15.41 -0.22
N SER A 151 -6.94 -14.26 -0.59
CA SER A 151 -8.39 -14.03 -0.47
C SER A 151 -9.18 -14.99 -1.37
N MET A 152 -8.72 -15.23 -2.60
CA MET A 152 -9.32 -16.22 -3.50
C MET A 152 -9.24 -17.65 -2.97
N ILE A 153 -8.12 -18.03 -2.33
CA ILE A 153 -8.00 -19.33 -1.64
C ILE A 153 -9.02 -19.42 -0.49
N LEU A 154 -9.16 -18.37 0.32
CA LEU A 154 -10.16 -18.31 1.40
C LEU A 154 -11.59 -18.42 0.85
N VAL A 155 -11.91 -17.73 -0.26
CA VAL A 155 -13.19 -17.87 -0.95
C VAL A 155 -13.41 -19.32 -1.36
N TYR A 156 -12.43 -19.96 -2.00
CA TYR A 156 -12.54 -21.34 -2.44
C TYR A 156 -12.78 -22.30 -1.26
N ARG A 157 -12.03 -22.13 -0.16
CA ARG A 157 -12.15 -22.94 1.08
C ARG A 157 -13.45 -22.69 1.84
N THR A 158 -13.98 -21.47 1.84
CA THR A 158 -15.28 -21.19 2.47
C THR A 158 -16.42 -21.71 1.61
N LYS A 159 -16.34 -21.56 0.27
CA LYS A 159 -17.38 -22.01 -0.66
C LYS A 159 -17.60 -23.53 -0.59
N ILE A 160 -16.54 -24.32 -0.45
CA ILE A 160 -16.66 -25.79 -0.27
C ILE A 160 -17.36 -26.15 1.06
N VAL A 161 -17.15 -25.38 2.12
CA VAL A 161 -17.81 -25.59 3.41
C VAL A 161 -19.29 -25.20 3.33
N TYR A 162 -19.62 -24.06 2.72
CA TYR A 162 -21.01 -23.63 2.51
C TYR A 162 -21.76 -24.57 1.56
N SER A 163 -21.13 -25.10 0.50
CA SER A 163 -21.75 -26.09 -0.37
C SER A 163 -21.98 -27.43 0.35
N ASN A 164 -21.11 -27.81 1.29
CA ASN A 164 -21.31 -29.01 2.09
C ASN A 164 -22.42 -28.87 3.14
N LEU A 165 -22.68 -27.65 3.62
CA LEU A 165 -23.74 -27.36 4.60
C LEU A 165 -25.12 -27.17 3.94
N TYR A 166 -25.19 -26.47 2.81
CA TYR A 166 -26.46 -26.19 2.12
C TYR A 166 -26.75 -27.12 0.93
N GLY A 167 -25.74 -27.78 0.36
CA GLY A 167 -25.92 -28.74 -0.74
C GLY A 167 -26.41 -30.12 -0.27
N LYS A 168 -26.52 -30.34 1.05
CA LYS A 168 -27.02 -31.59 1.65
C LYS A 168 -28.49 -31.55 2.09
N SER A 169 -29.24 -30.52 1.70
CA SER A 169 -30.68 -30.42 1.98
C SER A 169 -31.51 -30.57 0.71
N HIS A 170 -31.50 -31.78 0.12
CA HIS A 170 -32.64 -32.44 -0.52
C HIS A 170 -32.16 -33.74 -1.20
N SER A 171 -32.16 -34.84 -0.46
CA SER A 171 -32.72 -36.13 -0.88
C SER A 171 -32.79 -37.08 0.30
#